data_AF-A0A954WAK1-F1
#
_entry.id   AF-A0A954WAK1-F1
#
_cell.length_a   1.000
_cell.length_b   1.000
_cell.length_c   1.000
_cell.angle_alpha   90.00
_cell.angle_beta   90.00
_cell.angle_gamma   90.00
#
_symmetry.space_group_name_H-M   'P 1'
#
loop_
_entity.id
_entity.type
_entity.pdbx_description
1 polymer ?
#
loop_
_entity_poly.entity_id
_entity_poly.type
_entity_poly.pdbx_seq_one_letter_code
_entity_poly.pdbx_strand_id
1 'polypeptide(L)'
;MQITKENLGFSTQPADADETRRLMEYVNLKLSARGCPTYEGLTGSPFMELAQALLANIREKNRMLAEHLCPADLYIDSFLRDFLAEVLDAPDQRLIPSPTLSLERHGLARMLSLPPDADHYQSEIINSYRVHQGVLHNPVQDRRTTKGVFHVCEGGFAVPGDKKTVPKKTFAKLLQAALNPPKKLLQLPFTSTQDEQAEVFVSLLLRPVVCPEVPGYIPEKTMETRFFAPGGLVSNLDFVESIFGNAGDPFLTMNDARLDTEHWS
;
A
#
# COMPACT_ATOMS: atom_id res chain seq x y z
N MET A 1 21.18 -3.78 2.55
CA MET A 1 20.31 -4.58 1.66
C MET A 1 20.28 -3.89 0.29
N GLN A 2 20.97 -4.41 -0.73
CA GLN A 2 20.97 -3.79 -2.06
C GLN A 2 19.54 -3.84 -2.63
N ILE A 3 18.94 -2.68 -2.91
CA ILE A 3 17.75 -2.60 -3.75
C ILE A 3 18.15 -3.20 -5.11
N THR A 4 17.71 -4.42 -5.40
CA THR A 4 17.99 -5.07 -6.68
C THR A 4 17.26 -4.32 -7.79
N LYS A 5 17.79 -4.35 -9.03
CA LYS A 5 17.12 -3.74 -10.20
C LYS A 5 15.68 -4.24 -10.39
N GLU A 6 15.41 -5.46 -9.93
CA GLU A 6 14.08 -6.09 -9.89
C GLU A 6 13.09 -5.35 -8.95
N ASN A 7 13.57 -4.80 -7.83
CA ASN A 7 12.76 -4.05 -6.87
C ASN A 7 12.33 -2.66 -7.36
N LEU A 8 12.99 -2.15 -8.42
CA LEU A 8 12.72 -0.86 -9.06
C LEU A 8 12.03 -1.00 -10.42
N GLY A 9 11.73 -2.22 -10.86
CA GLY A 9 10.99 -2.44 -12.09
C GLY A 9 11.72 -2.09 -13.38
N PHE A 10 13.04 -1.92 -13.35
CA PHE A 10 13.82 -1.64 -14.56
C PHE A 10 13.95 -2.92 -15.41
N SER A 11 12.93 -3.19 -16.23
CA SER A 11 13.03 -4.11 -17.37
C SER A 11 13.22 -3.31 -18.66
N THR A 12 14.22 -3.67 -19.45
CA THR A 12 14.47 -3.09 -20.78
C THR A 12 13.63 -3.76 -21.88
N GLN A 13 12.85 -4.79 -21.53
CA GLN A 13 11.97 -5.50 -22.45
C GLN A 13 10.50 -5.28 -22.06
N PRO A 14 9.60 -5.11 -23.05
CA PRO A 14 8.17 -5.08 -22.77
C PRO A 14 7.77 -6.34 -22.01
N ALA A 15 6.86 -6.20 -21.05
CA ALA A 15 6.38 -7.32 -20.25
C ALA A 15 5.85 -8.42 -21.17
N ASP A 16 6.35 -9.64 -20.98
CA ASP A 16 5.90 -10.81 -21.70
C ASP A 16 4.40 -11.04 -21.41
N ALA A 17 3.64 -11.47 -22.41
CA ALA A 17 2.21 -11.75 -22.25
C ALA A 17 1.99 -12.85 -21.19
N ASP A 18 2.88 -13.83 -21.14
CA ASP A 18 2.87 -14.89 -20.13
C ASP A 18 3.20 -14.36 -18.72
N GLU A 19 4.14 -13.42 -18.60
CA GLU A 19 4.46 -12.78 -17.32
C GLU A 19 3.27 -11.95 -16.80
N THR A 20 2.64 -11.20 -17.70
CA THR A 20 1.44 -10.41 -17.40
C THR A 20 0.32 -11.31 -16.89
N ARG A 21 0.07 -12.43 -17.58
CA ARG A 21 -0.93 -13.43 -17.16
C ARG A 21 -0.61 -14.02 -15.78
N ARG A 22 0.63 -14.42 -15.53
CA ARG A 22 1.05 -14.95 -14.21
C ARG A 22 0.84 -13.93 -13.09
N LEU A 23 1.10 -12.65 -13.37
CA LEU A 23 0.88 -11.58 -12.39
C LEU A 23 -0.62 -11.38 -12.10
N MET A 24 -1.48 -11.46 -13.12
CA MET A 24 -2.94 -11.42 -12.92
C MET A 24 -3.46 -12.62 -12.12
N GLU A 25 -2.97 -13.83 -12.41
CA GLU A 25 -3.30 -15.04 -11.64
C GLU A 25 -2.86 -14.90 -10.18
N TYR A 26 -1.67 -14.36 -9.95
CA TYR A 26 -1.17 -14.07 -8.62
C TYR A 26 -2.04 -13.04 -7.87
N VAL A 27 -2.48 -11.97 -8.54
CA VAL A 27 -3.43 -11.01 -7.95
C VAL A 27 -4.73 -11.70 -7.55
N ASN A 28 -5.28 -12.58 -8.39
CA ASN A 28 -6.48 -13.35 -8.08
C ASN A 28 -6.29 -14.27 -6.86
N LEU A 29 -5.15 -14.95 -6.74
CA LEU A 29 -4.83 -15.72 -5.53
C LEU A 29 -4.87 -14.85 -4.28
N LYS A 30 -4.28 -13.67 -4.34
CA LYS A 30 -4.22 -12.75 -3.20
C LYS A 30 -5.60 -12.24 -2.80
N LEU A 31 -6.42 -11.85 -3.77
CA LEU A 31 -7.81 -11.43 -3.52
C LEU A 31 -8.62 -12.59 -2.93
N SER A 32 -8.50 -13.80 -3.50
CA SER A 32 -9.20 -15.00 -3.03
C SER A 32 -8.78 -15.41 -1.60
N ALA A 33 -7.49 -15.41 -1.29
CA ALA A 33 -6.96 -15.71 0.06
C ALA A 33 -7.48 -14.77 1.16
N ARG A 34 -8.02 -13.61 0.76
CA ARG A 34 -8.64 -12.60 1.63
C ARG A 34 -10.16 -12.63 1.58
N GLY A 35 -10.75 -13.45 0.71
CA GLY A 35 -12.18 -13.53 0.50
C GLY A 35 -12.77 -12.34 -0.27
N CYS A 36 -11.94 -11.59 -1.00
CA CYS A 36 -12.39 -10.53 -1.89
C CYS A 36 -12.81 -11.10 -3.25
N PRO A 37 -13.73 -10.43 -3.98
CA PRO A 37 -13.99 -10.72 -5.38
C PRO A 37 -12.70 -10.77 -6.22
N THR A 38 -12.61 -11.74 -7.12
CA THR A 38 -11.49 -11.93 -8.06
C THR A 38 -11.90 -11.52 -9.46
N TYR A 39 -10.93 -11.28 -10.33
CA TYR A 39 -11.21 -11.02 -11.74
C TYR A 39 -11.76 -12.27 -12.45
N GLU A 40 -12.98 -12.15 -13.00
CA GLU A 40 -13.75 -13.28 -13.56
C GLU A 40 -13.09 -13.91 -14.79
N GLY A 41 -12.39 -13.14 -15.62
CA GLY A 41 -11.71 -13.65 -16.83
C GLY A 41 -10.59 -14.67 -16.56
N LEU A 42 -10.24 -14.89 -15.29
CA LEU A 42 -9.28 -15.90 -14.83
C LEU A 42 -9.89 -16.91 -13.85
N THR A 43 -11.20 -16.84 -13.60
CA THR A 43 -11.89 -17.86 -12.80
C THR A 43 -11.97 -19.17 -13.57
N GLY A 44 -11.63 -20.29 -12.92
CA GLY A 44 -11.56 -21.61 -13.57
C GLY A 44 -10.24 -21.93 -14.26
N SER A 45 -9.14 -21.18 -13.99
CA SER A 45 -7.83 -21.67 -14.41
C SER A 45 -7.50 -22.97 -13.65
N PRO A 46 -6.89 -23.99 -14.29
CA PRO A 46 -6.56 -25.26 -13.62
C PRO A 46 -5.73 -25.08 -12.34
N PHE A 47 -4.93 -24.01 -12.31
CA PHE A 47 -4.14 -23.62 -11.14
C PHE A 47 -5.01 -23.10 -9.98
N MET A 48 -6.02 -22.26 -10.26
CA MET A 48 -6.95 -21.76 -9.23
C MET A 48 -7.82 -22.89 -8.66
N GLU A 49 -8.26 -23.83 -9.50
CA GLU A 49 -9.00 -25.02 -9.04
C GLU A 49 -8.17 -25.87 -8.09
N LEU A 50 -6.89 -26.13 -8.43
CA LEU A 50 -5.98 -26.85 -7.57
C LEU A 50 -5.69 -26.13 -6.25
N ALA A 51 -5.62 -24.79 -6.28
CA ALA A 51 -5.32 -23.97 -5.10
C ALA A 51 -6.51 -23.75 -4.16
N GLN A 52 -7.74 -24.08 -4.56
CA GLN A 52 -8.96 -23.69 -3.85
C GLN A 52 -8.98 -24.12 -2.37
N ALA A 53 -8.64 -25.36 -2.07
CA ALA A 53 -8.60 -25.88 -0.70
C ALA A 53 -7.54 -25.17 0.16
N LEU A 54 -6.38 -24.87 -0.41
CA LEU A 54 -5.30 -24.14 0.26
C LEU A 54 -5.71 -22.69 0.54
N LEU A 55 -6.29 -22.00 -0.44
CA LEU A 55 -6.78 -20.63 -0.30
C LEU A 55 -7.88 -20.53 0.75
N ALA A 56 -8.81 -21.50 0.80
CA ALA A 56 -9.82 -21.57 1.84
C ALA A 56 -9.19 -21.73 3.24
N ASN A 57 -8.18 -22.58 3.38
CA ASN A 57 -7.43 -22.73 4.63
C ASN A 57 -6.70 -21.43 5.04
N ILE A 58 -6.06 -20.76 4.08
CA ILE A 58 -5.39 -19.47 4.29
C ILE A 58 -6.40 -18.40 4.74
N ARG A 59 -7.58 -18.35 4.12
CA ARG A 59 -8.64 -17.42 4.50
C ARG A 59 -9.08 -17.59 5.96
N GLU A 60 -9.25 -18.83 6.39
CA GLU A 60 -9.61 -19.12 7.80
C GLU A 60 -8.48 -18.73 8.76
N LYS A 61 -7.22 -18.99 8.41
CA LYS A 61 -6.07 -18.55 9.21
C LYS A 61 -5.96 -17.02 9.27
N ASN A 62 -6.19 -16.33 8.15
CA ASN A 62 -6.19 -14.86 8.11
C ASN A 62 -7.29 -14.27 9.00
N ARG A 63 -8.46 -14.92 9.08
CA ARG A 63 -9.54 -14.53 10.01
C ARG A 63 -9.10 -14.64 11.47
N MET A 64 -8.37 -15.70 11.83
CA MET A 64 -7.81 -15.85 13.18
C MET A 64 -6.72 -14.83 13.49
N LEU A 65 -5.97 -14.40 12.47
CA LEU A 65 -4.89 -13.43 12.57
C LEU A 65 -5.33 -11.99 12.27
N ALA A 66 -6.64 -11.70 12.24
CA ALA A 66 -7.15 -10.37 11.88
C ALA A 66 -6.67 -9.25 12.83
N GLU A 67 -6.34 -9.60 14.08
CA GLU A 67 -5.77 -8.71 15.08
C GLU A 67 -4.25 -8.59 15.03
N HIS A 68 -3.57 -9.43 14.24
CA HIS A 68 -2.13 -9.40 14.14
C HIS A 68 -1.66 -8.31 13.17
N LEU A 69 -0.82 -7.41 13.69
CA LEU A 69 -0.13 -6.39 12.90
C LEU A 69 1.32 -6.83 12.67
N CYS A 70 1.85 -6.51 11.49
CA CYS A 70 3.28 -6.66 11.27
C CYS A 70 4.07 -5.69 12.19
N PRO A 71 5.37 -5.92 12.43
CA PRO A 71 6.15 -5.11 13.38
C PRO A 71 6.11 -3.60 13.09
N ALA A 72 6.19 -3.20 11.83
CA ALA A 72 6.12 -1.79 11.42
C ALA A 72 4.75 -1.18 11.73
N ASP A 73 3.67 -1.89 11.42
CA ASP A 73 2.29 -1.46 11.65
C ASP A 73 1.98 -1.38 13.15
N LEU A 74 2.44 -2.37 13.93
CA LEU A 74 2.30 -2.38 15.39
C LEU A 74 2.97 -1.17 16.04
N TYR A 75 4.17 -0.80 15.57
CA TYR A 75 4.89 0.35 16.10
C TYR A 75 4.15 1.66 15.82
N ILE A 76 3.62 1.83 14.61
CA ILE A 76 2.82 3.01 14.23
C ILE A 76 1.54 3.08 15.07
N ASP A 77 0.81 1.96 15.18
CA ASP A 77 -0.43 1.90 15.98
C ASP A 77 -0.17 2.20 17.46
N SER A 78 0.89 1.63 18.04
CA SER A 78 1.29 1.88 19.43
C SER A 78 1.63 3.35 19.68
N PHE A 79 2.45 3.95 18.80
CA PHE A 79 2.77 5.37 18.90
C PHE A 79 1.51 6.25 18.82
N LEU A 80 0.62 5.98 17.86
CA LEU A 80 -0.62 6.76 17.71
C LEU A 80 -1.53 6.61 18.92
N ARG A 81 -1.60 5.41 19.49
CA ARG A 81 -2.43 5.11 20.67
C ARG A 81 -1.92 5.87 21.88
N ASP A 82 -0.62 5.83 22.14
CA ASP A 82 0.01 6.57 23.23
C ASP A 82 -0.11 8.08 23.04
N PHE A 83 0.16 8.56 21.82
CA PHE A 83 0.14 9.99 21.49
C PHE A 83 -1.26 10.61 21.62
N LEU A 84 -2.31 9.83 21.33
CA LEU A 84 -3.70 10.28 21.32
C LEU A 84 -4.52 9.81 22.53
N ALA A 85 -3.93 9.12 23.50
CA ALA A 85 -4.63 8.48 24.62
C ALA A 85 -5.66 9.38 25.33
N GLU A 86 -5.35 10.66 25.52
CA GLU A 86 -6.22 11.63 26.21
C GLU A 86 -7.43 12.10 25.39
N VAL A 87 -7.42 11.90 24.08
CA VAL A 87 -8.42 12.44 23.14
C VAL A 87 -9.14 11.37 22.32
N LEU A 88 -8.79 10.09 22.51
CA LEU A 88 -9.45 8.97 21.84
C LEU A 88 -10.83 8.71 22.44
N ASP A 89 -11.86 8.84 21.62
CA ASP A 89 -13.24 8.50 22.01
C ASP A 89 -13.45 6.97 22.11
N ALA A 90 -12.66 6.18 21.39
CA ALA A 90 -12.71 4.71 21.35
C ALA A 90 -11.29 4.12 21.48
N PRO A 91 -10.82 3.82 22.71
CA PRO A 91 -9.43 3.42 22.96
C PRO A 91 -9.07 2.04 22.40
N ASP A 92 -10.05 1.21 22.03
CA ASP A 92 -9.83 -0.11 21.42
C ASP A 92 -9.87 -0.06 19.87
N GLN A 93 -10.17 1.10 19.27
CA GLN A 93 -10.19 1.24 17.82
C GLN A 93 -8.76 1.11 17.26
N ARG A 94 -8.62 0.45 16.10
CA ARG A 94 -7.37 0.40 15.35
C ARG A 94 -7.08 1.76 14.71
N LEU A 95 -5.85 2.24 14.83
CA LEU A 95 -5.44 3.58 14.37
C LEU A 95 -4.68 3.53 13.03
N ILE A 96 -4.71 2.37 12.37
CA ILE A 96 -4.17 2.13 11.04
C ILE A 96 -5.12 1.25 10.21
N PRO A 97 -5.05 1.29 8.87
CA PRO A 97 -5.86 0.40 8.04
C PRO A 97 -5.42 -1.04 8.23
N SER A 98 -6.35 -1.93 8.57
CA SER A 98 -6.11 -3.37 8.54
C SER A 98 -7.45 -4.13 8.58
N PRO A 99 -7.61 -5.21 7.79
CA PRO A 99 -6.55 -5.86 7.02
C PRO A 99 -6.33 -5.16 5.65
N THR A 100 -5.07 -5.08 5.19
CA THR A 100 -4.72 -4.48 3.87
C THR A 100 -4.19 -5.50 2.86
N LEU A 101 -4.45 -5.30 1.58
CA LEU A 101 -3.80 -6.03 0.50
C LEU A 101 -2.36 -5.52 0.36
N SER A 102 -1.41 -6.23 0.97
CA SER A 102 0.02 -5.90 0.88
C SER A 102 0.51 -6.03 -0.57
N LEU A 103 1.42 -5.15 -0.97
CA LEU A 103 2.07 -5.16 -2.29
C LEU A 103 3.56 -5.48 -2.06
N GLU A 104 3.88 -6.76 -1.92
CA GLU A 104 5.23 -7.26 -1.59
C GLU A 104 6.14 -7.49 -2.80
N ARG A 105 5.59 -7.34 -4.01
CA ARG A 105 6.34 -7.54 -5.24
C ARG A 105 6.13 -6.35 -6.16
N HIS A 106 7.25 -5.89 -6.72
CA HIS A 106 7.25 -4.84 -7.73
C HIS A 106 6.29 -5.16 -8.89
N GLY A 107 5.46 -4.18 -9.26
CA GLY A 107 4.55 -4.27 -10.40
C GLY A 107 3.12 -4.73 -10.06
N LEU A 108 2.88 -5.21 -8.84
CA LEU A 108 1.52 -5.51 -8.37
C LEU A 108 0.65 -4.24 -8.33
N ALA A 109 1.21 -3.12 -7.86
CA ALA A 109 0.50 -1.86 -7.80
C ALA A 109 0.04 -1.41 -9.20
N ARG A 110 0.94 -1.51 -10.19
CA ARG A 110 0.63 -1.21 -11.59
C ARG A 110 -0.44 -2.13 -12.16
N MET A 111 -0.34 -3.43 -11.91
CA MET A 111 -1.34 -4.40 -12.36
C MET A 111 -2.72 -4.08 -11.78
N LEU A 112 -2.79 -3.70 -10.51
CA LEU A 112 -4.04 -3.37 -9.83
C LEU A 112 -4.66 -2.04 -10.27
N SER A 113 -3.89 -1.17 -10.95
CA SER A 113 -4.29 0.20 -11.29
C SER A 113 -5.23 0.30 -12.50
N LEU A 114 -5.43 -0.79 -13.23
CA LEU A 114 -6.30 -0.89 -14.40
C LEU A 114 -7.01 -2.25 -14.43
N PRO A 115 -8.23 -2.34 -15.00
CA PRO A 115 -8.86 -3.62 -15.28
C PRO A 115 -8.03 -4.45 -16.29
N PRO A 116 -8.00 -5.79 -16.16
CA PRO A 116 -7.29 -6.68 -17.10
C PRO A 116 -7.80 -6.64 -18.54
N ASP A 117 -9.09 -6.36 -18.74
CA ASP A 117 -9.82 -6.40 -20.01
C ASP A 117 -10.01 -5.03 -20.67
N ALA A 118 -9.48 -3.96 -20.09
CA ALA A 118 -9.58 -2.63 -20.69
C ALA A 118 -8.32 -1.79 -20.48
N ASP A 119 -8.07 -0.91 -21.45
CA ASP A 119 -6.96 0.04 -21.42
C ASP A 119 -7.31 1.37 -20.73
N HIS A 120 -8.47 1.45 -20.09
CA HIS A 120 -8.97 2.67 -19.44
C HIS A 120 -9.71 2.34 -18.14
N TYR A 121 -9.48 3.17 -17.13
CA TYR A 121 -10.23 3.19 -15.89
C TYR A 121 -10.56 4.63 -15.49
N GLN A 122 -11.76 4.85 -14.96
CA GLN A 122 -12.21 6.17 -14.54
C GLN A 122 -12.91 6.10 -13.18
N SER A 123 -12.58 7.08 -12.34
CA SER A 123 -13.27 7.37 -11.08
C SER A 123 -13.58 8.87 -10.98
N GLU A 124 -14.14 9.31 -9.84
CA GLU A 124 -14.39 10.73 -9.58
C GLU A 124 -13.10 11.55 -9.39
N ILE A 125 -11.97 10.91 -9.11
CA ILE A 125 -10.73 11.58 -8.69
C ILE A 125 -9.51 11.27 -9.57
N ILE A 126 -9.59 10.24 -10.43
CA ILE A 126 -8.50 9.84 -11.32
C ILE A 126 -9.02 9.17 -12.59
N ASN A 127 -8.35 9.45 -13.71
CA ASN A 127 -8.47 8.72 -14.97
C ASN A 127 -7.14 8.02 -15.26
N SER A 128 -7.17 6.73 -15.56
CA SER A 128 -6.00 5.90 -15.80
C SER A 128 -6.07 5.26 -17.17
N TYR A 129 -4.93 5.17 -17.87
CA TYR A 129 -4.83 4.61 -19.22
C TYR A 129 -3.62 3.70 -19.34
N ARG A 130 -3.79 2.57 -20.03
CA ARG A 130 -2.67 1.81 -20.58
C ARG A 130 -2.23 2.47 -21.88
N VAL A 131 -0.94 2.75 -22.02
CA VAL A 131 -0.38 3.40 -23.21
C VAL A 131 0.83 2.61 -23.70
N HIS A 132 1.27 2.84 -24.94
CA HIS A 132 2.40 2.10 -25.52
C HIS A 132 3.69 2.19 -24.70
N GLN A 133 3.93 3.32 -24.03
CA GLN A 133 5.12 3.54 -23.19
C GLN A 133 4.95 3.07 -21.74
N GLY A 134 3.78 2.54 -21.34
CA GLY A 134 3.50 2.13 -19.97
C GLY A 134 2.09 2.50 -19.52
N VAL A 135 2.01 3.35 -18.50
CA VAL A 135 0.75 3.73 -17.85
C VAL A 135 0.69 5.25 -17.66
N LEU A 136 -0.50 5.82 -17.86
CA LEU A 136 -0.79 7.23 -17.68
C LEU A 136 -1.88 7.39 -16.61
N HIS A 137 -1.63 8.26 -15.63
CA HIS A 137 -2.55 8.56 -14.54
C HIS A 137 -2.81 10.07 -14.47
N ASN A 138 -4.06 10.48 -14.70
CA ASN A 138 -4.51 11.86 -14.68
C ASN A 138 -5.45 12.09 -13.48
N PRO A 139 -4.92 12.51 -12.31
CA PRO A 139 -5.76 12.90 -11.17
C PRO A 139 -6.52 14.20 -11.47
N VAL A 140 -7.65 14.42 -10.79
CA VAL A 140 -8.46 15.65 -10.95
C VAL A 140 -7.66 16.91 -10.63
N GLN A 141 -6.77 16.84 -9.63
CA GLN A 141 -5.87 17.94 -9.29
C GLN A 141 -4.50 17.68 -9.93
N ASP A 142 -4.26 18.32 -11.07
CA ASP A 142 -3.04 18.16 -11.87
C ASP A 142 -1.83 18.94 -11.30
N ARG A 143 -2.04 19.81 -10.30
CA ARG A 143 -0.95 20.62 -9.70
C ARG A 143 -1.03 20.67 -8.19
N ARG A 144 0.15 20.56 -7.58
CA ARG A 144 0.30 20.69 -6.13
C ARG A 144 0.23 22.16 -5.70
N THR A 145 -0.54 22.44 -4.64
CA THR A 145 -0.52 23.73 -3.94
C THR A 145 0.47 23.67 -2.78
N THR A 146 1.25 24.72 -2.54
CA THR A 146 2.23 24.79 -1.45
C THR A 146 1.81 25.74 -0.31
N LYS A 147 1.01 26.76 -0.61
CA LYS A 147 0.59 27.76 0.37
C LYS A 147 -0.51 27.20 1.28
N GLY A 148 -0.20 27.02 2.56
CA GLY A 148 -1.19 26.68 3.60
C GLY A 148 -1.68 25.22 3.61
N VAL A 149 -0.94 24.31 2.96
CA VAL A 149 -1.28 22.87 2.90
C VAL A 149 -0.60 22.04 3.98
N PHE A 150 0.49 22.54 4.61
CA PHE A 150 1.24 21.79 5.61
C PHE A 150 0.71 22.10 7.01
N HIS A 151 0.09 21.10 7.62
CA HIS A 151 -0.49 21.17 8.96
C HIS A 151 0.30 20.26 9.91
N VAL A 152 0.48 20.67 11.16
CA VAL A 152 1.23 19.92 12.19
C VAL A 152 0.38 19.81 13.44
N CYS A 153 0.19 18.59 13.94
CA CYS A 153 -0.54 18.33 15.18
C CYS A 153 0.27 18.80 16.40
N GLU A 154 -0.41 19.40 17.38
CA GLU A 154 0.22 19.81 18.64
C GLU A 154 0.57 18.63 19.57
N GLY A 155 1.38 18.90 20.60
CA GLY A 155 1.73 17.95 21.66
C GLY A 155 2.81 16.91 21.28
N GLY A 156 3.49 17.12 20.15
CA GLY A 156 4.78 16.50 19.81
C GLY A 156 5.93 17.52 19.91
N PHE A 157 6.86 17.48 18.95
CA PHE A 157 7.91 18.49 18.81
C PHE A 157 7.34 19.89 18.53
N ALA A 158 8.17 20.92 18.73
CA ALA A 158 7.79 22.31 18.49
C ALA A 158 7.33 22.52 17.03
N VAL A 159 6.16 23.16 16.87
CA VAL A 159 5.59 23.45 15.55
C VAL A 159 6.33 24.65 14.93
N PRO A 160 6.87 24.52 13.70
CA PRO A 160 7.52 25.64 13.03
C PRO A 160 6.54 26.80 12.76
N GLY A 161 7.00 28.04 12.92
CA GLY A 161 6.14 29.23 12.86
C GLY A 161 5.45 29.49 11.51
N ASP A 162 5.89 28.83 10.44
CA ASP A 162 5.29 28.91 9.10
C ASP A 162 4.22 27.84 8.83
N LYS A 163 3.96 26.93 9.78
CA LYS A 163 3.00 25.82 9.65
C LYS A 163 1.68 26.13 10.34
N LYS A 164 0.62 25.44 9.91
CA LYS A 164 -0.69 25.49 10.58
C LYS A 164 -0.73 24.48 11.72
N THR A 165 -0.86 24.94 12.95
CA THR A 165 -1.06 24.09 14.12
C THR A 165 -2.46 23.49 14.13
N VAL A 166 -2.57 22.20 14.44
CA VAL A 166 -3.84 21.46 14.54
C VAL A 166 -3.99 20.87 15.94
N PRO A 167 -5.14 21.08 16.62
CA PRO A 167 -5.34 20.50 17.94
C PRO A 167 -5.34 18.97 17.93
N LYS A 168 -4.85 18.33 19.00
CA LYS A 168 -4.78 16.85 19.09
C LYS A 168 -6.11 16.17 18.82
N LYS A 169 -7.19 16.67 19.43
CA LYS A 169 -8.56 16.16 19.22
C LYS A 169 -9.03 16.27 17.77
N THR A 170 -8.61 17.33 17.07
CA THR A 170 -8.96 17.51 15.65
C THR A 170 -8.23 16.50 14.78
N PHE A 171 -6.93 16.30 15.02
CA PHE A 171 -6.15 15.27 14.33
C PHE A 171 -6.73 13.87 14.54
N ALA A 172 -7.10 13.50 15.78
CA ALA A 172 -7.71 12.20 16.08
C ALA A 172 -8.99 11.96 15.25
N LYS A 173 -9.87 12.97 15.15
CA LYS A 173 -11.09 12.89 14.33
C LYS A 173 -10.81 12.80 12.83
N LEU A 174 -9.81 13.53 12.34
CA LEU A 174 -9.39 13.45 10.94
C LEU A 174 -8.81 12.08 10.61
N LEU A 175 -7.99 11.51 11.50
CA LEU A 175 -7.46 10.16 11.36
C LEU A 175 -8.60 9.13 11.34
N GLN A 176 -9.55 9.23 12.28
CA GLN A 176 -10.72 8.35 12.30
C GLN A 176 -11.51 8.43 10.99
N ALA A 177 -11.74 9.62 10.44
CA ALA A 177 -12.40 9.78 9.16
C ALA A 177 -11.58 9.19 7.99
N ALA A 178 -10.24 9.37 8.00
CA ALA A 178 -9.35 8.82 6.97
C ALA A 178 -9.33 7.29 6.94
N LEU A 179 -9.51 6.64 8.10
CA LEU A 179 -9.61 5.18 8.22
C LEU A 179 -10.97 4.61 7.81
N ASN A 180 -11.96 5.47 7.54
CA ASN A 180 -13.32 5.09 7.12
C ASN A 180 -13.71 5.75 5.79
N PRO A 181 -12.98 5.49 4.69
CA PRO A 181 -13.28 6.07 3.39
C PRO A 181 -14.59 5.53 2.81
N PRO A 182 -15.24 6.25 1.86
CA PRO A 182 -16.38 5.74 1.14
C PRO A 182 -16.04 4.45 0.35
N LYS A 183 -17.00 3.52 0.25
CA LYS A 183 -16.82 2.25 -0.48
C LYS A 183 -16.27 2.41 -1.90
N LYS A 184 -16.78 3.40 -2.64
CA LYS A 184 -16.32 3.72 -4.00
C LYS A 184 -14.82 4.01 -4.08
N LEU A 185 -14.23 4.57 -3.02
CA LEU A 185 -12.79 4.84 -2.95
C LEU A 185 -11.97 3.57 -2.66
N LEU A 186 -12.58 2.57 -2.01
CA LEU A 186 -11.97 1.26 -1.72
C LEU A 186 -11.99 0.31 -2.91
N GLN A 187 -12.86 0.55 -3.91
CA GLN A 187 -12.99 -0.31 -5.10
C GLN A 187 -11.70 -0.33 -5.91
N LEU A 188 -11.16 -1.54 -6.13
CA LEU A 188 -9.96 -1.75 -6.93
C LEU A 188 -10.25 -1.59 -8.42
N PRO A 189 -9.43 -0.82 -9.17
CA PRO A 189 -9.55 -0.72 -10.63
C PRO A 189 -9.49 -2.08 -11.33
N PHE A 190 -8.70 -3.02 -10.80
CA PHE A 190 -8.54 -4.38 -11.32
C PHE A 190 -9.85 -5.16 -11.50
N THR A 191 -10.85 -4.92 -10.64
CA THR A 191 -12.16 -5.59 -10.70
C THR A 191 -13.26 -4.60 -11.10
N SER A 192 -12.93 -3.51 -11.78
CA SER A 192 -13.90 -2.43 -12.05
C SER A 192 -14.87 -2.72 -13.19
N THR A 193 -14.58 -3.69 -14.05
CA THR A 193 -15.37 -4.09 -15.22
C THR A 193 -16.42 -5.18 -14.92
N GLN A 194 -16.50 -5.63 -13.66
CA GLN A 194 -17.44 -6.66 -13.20
C GLN A 194 -18.43 -6.11 -12.16
N ASP A 195 -19.51 -6.86 -11.93
CA ASP A 195 -20.56 -6.50 -10.98
C ASP A 195 -20.05 -6.55 -9.53
N GLU A 196 -19.36 -7.63 -9.16
CA GLU A 196 -18.79 -7.83 -7.82
C GLU A 196 -17.37 -7.27 -7.76
N GLN A 197 -17.18 -6.10 -7.14
CA GLN A 197 -15.88 -5.42 -7.10
C GLN A 197 -15.17 -5.60 -5.77
N ALA A 198 -13.85 -5.78 -5.79
CA ALA A 198 -13.04 -5.86 -4.58
C ALA A 198 -12.89 -4.49 -3.91
N GLU A 199 -13.35 -4.39 -2.66
CA GLU A 199 -13.23 -3.20 -1.80
C GLU A 199 -12.13 -3.44 -0.75
N VAL A 200 -10.96 -2.83 -0.90
CA VAL A 200 -9.84 -3.03 0.03
C VAL A 200 -9.01 -1.77 0.26
N PHE A 201 -8.31 -1.72 1.39
CA PHE A 201 -7.10 -0.92 1.50
C PHE A 201 -5.92 -1.70 0.90
N VAL A 202 -5.03 -0.99 0.22
CA VAL A 202 -3.72 -1.50 -0.25
C VAL A 202 -2.60 -0.93 0.62
N SER A 203 -1.52 -1.68 0.78
CA SER A 203 -0.34 -1.20 1.51
C SER A 203 0.98 -1.60 0.89
N LEU A 204 2.01 -0.77 1.11
CA LEU A 204 3.36 -0.97 0.60
C LEU A 204 4.39 -0.64 1.70
N LEU A 205 5.43 -1.47 1.81
CA LEU A 205 6.60 -1.19 2.64
C LEU A 205 7.70 -0.58 1.76
N LEU A 206 8.23 0.55 2.21
CA LEU A 206 9.35 1.25 1.57
C LEU A 206 10.53 1.36 2.54
N ARG A 207 11.75 1.36 2.00
CA ARG A 207 13.01 1.55 2.76
C ARG A 207 13.84 2.71 2.18
N PRO A 208 13.33 3.97 2.18
CA PRO A 208 14.06 5.08 1.58
C PRO A 208 15.36 5.38 2.33
N VAL A 209 16.41 5.67 1.58
CA VAL A 209 17.75 6.00 2.10
C VAL A 209 17.71 7.34 2.84
N VAL A 210 18.30 7.37 4.04
CA VAL A 210 18.42 8.56 4.90
C VAL A 210 19.88 8.90 5.18
N CYS A 211 20.78 7.91 5.18
CA CYS A 211 22.21 8.11 5.31
C CYS A 211 22.93 7.36 4.18
N PRO A 212 23.66 8.05 3.28
CA PRO A 212 24.43 7.37 2.24
C PRO A 212 25.65 6.65 2.83
N GLU A 213 26.11 5.60 2.15
CA GLU A 213 27.35 4.91 2.52
C GLU A 213 28.57 5.83 2.41
N VAL A 214 29.45 5.77 3.41
CA VAL A 214 30.82 6.29 3.33
C VAL A 214 31.79 5.15 3.62
N PRO A 215 32.54 4.66 2.61
CA PRO A 215 33.40 3.49 2.74
C PRO A 215 34.38 3.60 3.91
N GLY A 216 34.39 2.57 4.76
CA GLY A 216 35.25 2.50 5.96
C GLY A 216 34.79 3.37 7.14
N TYR A 217 33.66 4.07 7.04
CA TYR A 217 33.13 4.91 8.11
C TYR A 217 31.71 4.53 8.53
N ILE A 218 30.75 4.52 7.61
CA ILE A 218 29.35 4.22 7.93
C ILE A 218 28.67 3.51 6.74
N PRO A 219 27.92 2.41 7.00
CA PRO A 219 27.10 1.81 5.96
C PRO A 219 25.92 2.72 5.60
N GLU A 220 25.32 2.48 4.43
CA GLU A 220 24.04 3.12 4.08
C GLU A 220 22.96 2.77 5.12
N LYS A 221 22.18 3.77 5.53
CA LYS A 221 21.02 3.59 6.39
C LYS A 221 19.74 4.06 5.71
N THR A 222 18.69 3.31 5.96
CA THR A 222 17.34 3.55 5.46
C THR A 222 16.38 3.72 6.62
N MET A 223 15.34 4.52 6.46
CA MET A 223 14.19 4.46 7.36
C MET A 223 13.19 3.46 6.78
N GLU A 224 12.19 3.06 7.57
CA GLU A 224 11.04 2.32 7.06
C GLU A 224 9.82 3.23 6.92
N THR A 225 8.99 2.98 5.92
CA THR A 225 7.76 3.74 5.70
C THR A 225 6.65 2.79 5.26
N ARG A 226 5.49 2.88 5.93
CA ARG A 226 4.27 2.17 5.56
C ARG A 226 3.34 3.11 4.79
N PHE A 227 3.12 2.79 3.52
CA PHE A 227 2.24 3.56 2.66
C PHE A 227 0.90 2.85 2.56
N PHE A 228 -0.18 3.51 2.98
CA PHE A 228 -1.53 2.98 2.93
C PHE A 228 -2.40 3.84 2.02
N ALA A 229 -3.23 3.20 1.18
CA ALA A 229 -4.24 3.90 0.42
C ALA A 229 -5.50 3.02 0.24
N PRO A 230 -6.67 3.63 0.03
CA PRO A 230 -7.81 2.93 -0.53
C PRO A 230 -7.49 2.32 -1.91
N GLY A 231 -8.13 1.21 -2.26
CA GLY A 231 -7.86 0.47 -3.50
C GLY A 231 -7.99 1.31 -4.78
N GLY A 232 -8.93 2.26 -4.83
CA GLY A 232 -9.11 3.16 -5.97
C GLY A 232 -7.93 4.12 -6.20
N LEU A 233 -6.99 4.21 -5.25
CA LEU A 233 -5.78 5.03 -5.30
C LEU A 233 -4.50 4.20 -5.39
N VAL A 234 -4.59 2.93 -5.82
CA VAL A 234 -3.43 2.03 -5.92
C VAL A 234 -2.34 2.52 -6.90
N SER A 235 -2.69 3.38 -7.86
CA SER A 235 -1.71 4.06 -8.74
C SER A 235 -0.71 4.92 -7.95
N ASN A 236 -1.10 5.46 -6.80
CA ASN A 236 -0.19 6.20 -5.94
C ASN A 236 0.89 5.29 -5.33
N LEU A 237 0.56 4.01 -5.10
CA LEU A 237 1.52 3.01 -4.62
C LEU A 237 2.49 2.61 -5.73
N ASP A 238 2.03 2.44 -6.98
CA ASP A 238 2.92 2.21 -8.15
C ASP A 238 3.92 3.36 -8.31
N PHE A 239 3.46 4.59 -8.13
CA PHE A 239 4.31 5.78 -8.21
C PHE A 239 5.44 5.77 -7.17
N VAL A 240 5.13 5.58 -5.89
CA VAL A 240 6.17 5.60 -4.83
C VAL A 240 7.03 4.34 -4.85
N GLU A 241 6.48 3.19 -5.25
CA GLU A 241 7.22 1.95 -5.48
C GLU A 241 8.30 2.14 -6.56
N SER A 242 7.96 2.78 -7.67
CA SER A 242 8.90 3.04 -8.77
C SER A 242 10.02 4.02 -8.39
N ILE A 243 9.80 4.88 -7.39
CA ILE A 243 10.79 5.87 -6.94
C ILE A 243 11.70 5.30 -5.84
N PHE A 244 11.10 4.63 -4.85
CA PHE A 244 11.80 4.23 -3.62
C PHE A 244 12.05 2.72 -3.51
N GLY A 245 11.54 1.93 -4.46
CA GLY A 245 11.63 0.47 -4.49
C GLY A 245 10.63 -0.22 -3.57
N ASN A 246 10.38 -1.50 -3.83
CA ASN A 246 9.57 -2.36 -2.97
C ASN A 246 10.43 -3.05 -1.90
N ALA A 247 10.05 -2.96 -0.62
CA ALA A 247 10.76 -3.59 0.50
C ALA A 247 10.15 -4.93 0.96
N GLY A 248 9.27 -5.53 0.17
CA GLY A 248 8.71 -6.85 0.40
C GLY A 248 7.50 -6.87 1.34
N ASP A 249 7.17 -8.08 1.79
CA ASP A 249 6.07 -8.33 2.73
C ASP A 249 6.50 -7.94 4.14
N PRO A 250 5.84 -6.96 4.79
CA PRO A 250 6.21 -6.51 6.13
C PRO A 250 5.96 -7.56 7.23
N PHE A 251 5.19 -8.63 6.97
CA PHE A 251 4.99 -9.72 7.92
C PHE A 251 6.16 -10.70 7.98
N LEU A 252 7.08 -10.66 7.00
CA LEU A 252 8.26 -11.51 7.00
C LEU A 252 9.35 -10.87 7.87
N THR A 253 9.93 -11.67 8.76
CA THR A 253 11.01 -11.23 9.68
C THR A 253 12.22 -10.66 8.93
N MET A 254 12.53 -11.18 7.75
CA MET A 254 13.62 -10.67 6.90
C MET A 254 13.42 -9.20 6.44
N ASN A 255 12.18 -8.71 6.49
CA ASN A 255 11.83 -7.33 6.10
C ASN A 255 11.54 -6.44 7.32
N ASP A 256 11.71 -6.94 8.55
CA ASP A 256 11.60 -6.12 9.75
C ASP A 256 12.87 -5.28 9.95
N ALA A 257 12.75 -3.98 9.69
CA ALA A 257 13.80 -2.98 9.86
C ALA A 257 14.48 -3.03 11.23
N ARG A 258 13.74 -3.36 12.29
CA ARG A 258 14.22 -3.33 13.68
C ARG A 258 15.22 -4.44 13.98
N LEU A 259 15.21 -5.50 13.17
CA LEU A 259 16.17 -6.59 13.27
C LEU A 259 17.51 -6.28 12.57
N ASP A 260 17.51 -5.31 11.64
CA ASP A 260 18.70 -4.82 10.94
C ASP A 260 19.16 -3.47 11.52
N THR A 261 19.69 -3.51 12.75
CA THR A 261 20.12 -2.29 13.47
C THR A 261 21.31 -1.58 12.81
N GLU A 262 22.04 -2.27 11.92
CA GLU A 262 23.17 -1.68 11.20
C GLU A 262 22.73 -0.74 10.07
N HIS A 263 21.68 -1.13 9.32
CA HIS A 263 21.22 -0.39 8.15
C HIS A 263 19.88 0.36 8.35
N TRP A 264 19.33 0.33 9.57
CA TRP A 264 18.18 1.15 9.96
C TRP A 264 18.61 2.45 10.68
N SER A 265 17.81 3.51 10.51
CA SER A 265 18.01 4.85 11.08
C SER A 265 17.56 4.95 12.54
#